data_AF-Q5WUB2-F1
#
_entry.id   AF-Q5WUB2-F1
#
_cell.length_a   1.000
_cell.length_b   1.000
_cell.length_c   1.000
_cell.angle_alpha   90.00
_cell.angle_beta   90.00
_cell.angle_gamma   90.00
#
_symmetry.space_group_name_H-M   'P 1'
#
loop_
_entity.id
_entity.type
_entity.pdbx_description
1 polymer ?
#
loop_
_entity_poly.entity_id
_entity_poly.type
_entity_poly.pdbx_seq_one_letter_code
_entity_poly.pdbx_strand_id
1 'polypeptide(L)'
;MVFVACGLNHKTAPIHVREKVALQPAMQDSLLSSLLDLPEVNEAAILSTCNRTEIYCDTNTPEVLGNWLAHEHQLSEELLSQFLYIHQGKEGIKHTLRVASGLDSMMIGEPQILGQMKQAYQHACRLGTVKTQLRPVFEYIFRASKRIRTRSGIGANPVSIAYAAVQLIGQLFKNYHSLSVFLIGSGETASLVAKYLHQHGVHRFLIASRTLENAQKLAETFDGKTLSIGDIPQYLPLADVVISATACPLPFINKSLVEHALEQRNHAPMFLLDLAVPRDIEGNVNELEQVHLYNVDDLQSMIEKGMDERRNAALQAEQLIESELDNYIRWHRSLRAKDVICDYRNQMHTLAQQELQRALKKISAGQNQQDVLNEFSMRLVNKLTHNPTIGLRQMAWDNREDLLDLARYLFDTTANQSLYEEIS
;
A
#
# COMPACT_ATOMS: atom_id res chain seq x y z
N MET A 1 -20.55 -0.11 3.93
CA MET A 1 -19.24 -0.74 3.73
C MET A 1 -18.19 0.33 3.93
N VAL A 2 -17.10 -0.04 4.57
CA VAL A 2 -16.10 0.87 5.13
C VAL A 2 -14.75 0.44 4.58
N PHE A 3 -13.90 1.40 4.22
CA PHE A 3 -12.52 1.12 3.87
C PHE A 3 -11.78 0.55 5.09
N VAL A 4 -11.15 -0.61 4.93
CA VAL A 4 -10.38 -1.28 5.97
C VAL A 4 -8.97 -1.55 5.46
N ALA A 5 -7.98 -1.21 6.29
CA ALA A 5 -6.62 -1.69 6.16
C ALA A 5 -6.33 -2.66 7.32
N CYS A 6 -6.08 -3.92 7.01
CA CYS A 6 -5.81 -4.98 7.99
C CYS A 6 -4.50 -5.67 7.64
N GLY A 7 -3.65 -6.01 8.60
CA GLY A 7 -2.44 -6.76 8.31
C GLY A 7 -1.45 -6.77 9.45
N LEU A 8 -0.22 -7.10 9.11
CA LEU A 8 0.92 -7.09 10.01
C LEU A 8 2.14 -6.48 9.31
N ASN A 9 3.08 -5.95 10.09
CA ASN A 9 4.29 -5.34 9.57
C ASN A 9 5.48 -5.58 10.50
N HIS A 10 6.67 -5.14 10.10
CA HIS A 10 7.92 -5.23 10.89
C HIS A 10 7.85 -4.65 12.32
N LYS A 11 6.88 -3.78 12.63
CA LYS A 11 6.68 -3.24 13.98
C LYS A 11 5.81 -4.15 14.85
N THR A 12 4.85 -4.85 14.24
CA THR A 12 3.94 -5.72 14.97
C THR A 12 4.37 -7.17 14.98
N ALA A 13 5.09 -7.64 13.96
CA ALA A 13 5.45 -9.04 13.77
C ALA A 13 6.95 -9.20 13.46
N PRO A 14 7.65 -10.14 14.13
CA PRO A 14 9.03 -10.51 13.77
C PRO A 14 9.07 -11.27 12.43
N ILE A 15 10.23 -11.29 11.77
CA ILE A 15 10.43 -11.92 10.45
C ILE A 15 9.89 -13.36 10.35
N HIS A 16 10.07 -14.19 11.39
CA HIS A 16 9.61 -15.59 11.40
C HIS A 16 8.08 -15.76 11.38
N VAL A 17 7.32 -14.70 11.69
CA VAL A 17 5.88 -14.65 11.52
C VAL A 17 5.55 -14.08 10.14
N ARG A 18 6.24 -13.00 9.75
CA ARG A 18 6.02 -12.31 8.47
C ARG A 18 6.27 -13.22 7.27
N GLU A 19 7.28 -14.07 7.32
CA GLU A 19 7.59 -15.02 6.24
C GLU A 19 6.48 -16.05 6.02
N LYS A 20 5.71 -16.40 7.06
CA LYS A 20 4.60 -17.37 6.97
C LYS A 20 3.38 -16.80 6.25
N VAL A 21 3.19 -15.49 6.32
CA VAL A 21 2.11 -14.75 5.63
C VAL A 21 2.60 -13.98 4.40
N ALA A 22 3.84 -14.19 3.98
CA ALA A 22 4.36 -13.55 2.77
C ALA A 22 3.66 -14.16 1.55
N LEU A 23 3.12 -13.31 0.67
CA LEU A 23 2.46 -13.79 -0.54
C LEU A 23 3.49 -14.16 -1.60
N GLN A 24 3.49 -15.43 -1.99
CA GLN A 24 4.25 -15.87 -3.15
C GLN A 24 3.56 -15.36 -4.43
N PRO A 25 4.30 -14.84 -5.43
CA PRO A 25 3.71 -14.32 -6.66
C PRO A 25 2.76 -15.29 -7.38
N ALA A 26 3.00 -16.60 -7.27
CA ALA A 26 2.16 -17.64 -7.87
C ALA A 26 0.79 -17.82 -7.20
N MET A 27 0.64 -17.41 -5.93
CA MET A 27 -0.60 -17.55 -5.14
C MET A 27 -1.42 -16.25 -5.08
N GLN A 28 -0.89 -15.15 -5.61
CA GLN A 28 -1.50 -13.83 -5.44
C GLN A 28 -2.93 -13.78 -6.02
N ASP A 29 -3.13 -14.34 -7.21
CA ASP A 29 -4.44 -14.38 -7.90
C ASP A 29 -5.46 -15.22 -7.12
N SER A 30 -5.06 -16.41 -6.66
CA SER A 30 -5.95 -17.32 -5.93
C SER A 30 -6.33 -16.78 -4.56
N LEU A 31 -5.39 -16.16 -3.84
CA LEU A 31 -5.66 -15.54 -2.54
C LEU A 31 -6.62 -14.35 -2.68
N LEU A 32 -6.41 -13.50 -3.69
CA LEU A 32 -7.29 -12.36 -3.88
C LEU A 32 -8.71 -12.78 -4.30
N SER A 33 -8.83 -13.89 -5.04
CA SER A 33 -10.13 -14.49 -5.39
C SER A 33 -10.82 -15.08 -4.15
N SER A 34 -10.10 -15.88 -3.36
CA SER A 34 -10.56 -16.47 -2.08
C SER A 34 -11.04 -15.39 -1.10
N LEU A 35 -10.35 -14.25 -1.04
CA LEU A 35 -10.75 -13.12 -0.21
C LEU A 35 -12.09 -12.51 -0.65
N LEU A 36 -12.41 -12.52 -1.95
CA LEU A 36 -13.69 -12.04 -2.47
C LEU A 36 -14.81 -13.07 -2.40
N ASP A 37 -14.49 -14.35 -2.16
CA ASP A 37 -15.50 -15.37 -1.91
C ASP A 37 -16.13 -15.20 -0.51
N LEU A 38 -15.50 -14.41 0.38
CA LEU A 38 -16.10 -13.99 1.65
C LEU A 38 -17.30 -13.06 1.42
N PRO A 39 -18.52 -13.42 1.88
CA PRO A 39 -19.72 -12.59 1.70
C PRO A 39 -19.61 -11.16 2.26
N GLU A 40 -18.74 -10.96 3.26
CA GLU A 40 -18.52 -9.69 3.94
C GLU A 40 -17.59 -8.74 3.17
N VAL A 41 -16.85 -9.23 2.16
CA VAL A 41 -15.84 -8.47 1.43
C VAL A 41 -16.31 -8.17 0.01
N ASN A 42 -16.48 -6.89 -0.31
CA ASN A 42 -16.99 -6.47 -1.63
C ASN A 42 -15.87 -6.20 -2.65
N GLU A 43 -14.78 -5.58 -2.20
CA GLU A 43 -13.61 -5.22 -2.98
C GLU A 43 -12.36 -5.44 -2.15
N ALA A 44 -11.25 -5.83 -2.78
CA ALA A 44 -9.99 -6.06 -2.07
C ALA A 44 -8.74 -5.85 -2.93
N ALA A 45 -7.64 -5.51 -2.27
CA ALA A 45 -6.27 -5.55 -2.78
C ALA A 45 -5.32 -6.04 -1.67
N ILE A 46 -4.29 -6.81 -2.03
CA ILE A 46 -3.29 -7.31 -1.09
C ILE A 46 -1.91 -6.75 -1.45
N LEU A 47 -1.26 -6.12 -0.47
CA LEU A 47 0.12 -5.66 -0.52
C LEU A 47 0.98 -6.59 0.32
N SER A 48 1.92 -7.30 -0.30
CA SER A 48 2.93 -8.07 0.41
C SER A 48 4.31 -7.59 0.00
N THR A 49 5.13 -7.27 1.01
CA THR A 49 6.50 -6.80 0.86
C THR A 49 7.37 -7.52 1.88
N CYS A 50 8.69 -7.29 1.83
CA CYS A 50 9.59 -7.81 2.85
C CYS A 50 9.34 -7.27 4.27
N ASN A 51 8.49 -6.25 4.46
CA ASN A 51 8.26 -5.59 5.75
C ASN A 51 6.78 -5.56 6.18
N ARG A 52 5.85 -6.04 5.34
CA ARG A 52 4.42 -6.07 5.65
C ARG A 52 3.63 -7.01 4.74
N THR A 53 2.55 -7.55 5.27
CA THR A 53 1.44 -8.11 4.49
C THR A 53 0.17 -7.42 4.94
N GLU A 54 -0.50 -6.72 4.01
CA GLU A 54 -1.67 -5.91 4.26
C GLU A 54 -2.77 -6.17 3.25
N ILE A 55 -4.00 -6.25 3.75
CA ILE A 55 -5.25 -6.36 3.03
C ILE A 55 -5.93 -4.99 3.09
N TYR A 56 -6.28 -4.46 1.92
CA TYR A 56 -7.08 -3.26 1.76
C TYR A 56 -8.42 -3.66 1.17
N CYS A 57 -9.51 -3.48 1.91
CA CYS A 57 -10.81 -3.97 1.47
C CYS A 57 -11.98 -3.04 1.82
N ASP A 58 -13.12 -3.30 1.19
CA ASP A 58 -14.41 -2.70 1.52
C ASP A 58 -15.27 -3.73 2.26
N THR A 59 -15.40 -3.57 3.59
CA THR A 59 -16.15 -4.49 4.45
C THR A 59 -16.76 -3.75 5.65
N ASN A 60 -17.84 -4.31 6.22
CA ASN A 60 -18.37 -3.89 7.53
C ASN A 60 -17.96 -4.84 8.66
N THR A 61 -17.32 -5.98 8.36
CA THR A 61 -17.03 -7.05 9.31
C THR A 61 -15.53 -7.39 9.29
N PRO A 62 -14.64 -6.45 9.64
CA PRO A 62 -13.20 -6.63 9.47
C PRO A 62 -12.58 -7.76 10.29
N GLU A 63 -13.26 -8.22 11.34
CA GLU A 63 -12.86 -9.35 12.20
C GLU A 63 -12.62 -10.64 11.38
N VAL A 64 -13.34 -10.83 10.25
CA VAL A 64 -13.21 -12.05 9.41
C VAL A 64 -11.85 -12.13 8.69
N LEU A 65 -11.18 -10.99 8.50
CA LEU A 65 -9.95 -10.91 7.70
C LEU A 65 -8.78 -11.63 8.38
N GLY A 66 -8.70 -11.55 9.71
CA GLY A 66 -7.65 -12.23 10.47
C GLY A 66 -7.79 -13.74 10.40
N ASN A 67 -9.02 -14.24 10.56
CA ASN A 67 -9.34 -15.67 10.49
C ASN A 67 -9.11 -16.21 9.07
N TRP A 68 -9.53 -15.46 8.05
CA TRP A 68 -9.26 -15.79 6.65
C TRP A 68 -7.75 -15.89 6.39
N LEU A 69 -6.96 -14.90 6.82
CA LEU A 69 -5.51 -14.91 6.60
C LEU A 69 -4.84 -16.08 7.33
N ALA A 70 -5.28 -16.41 8.54
CA ALA A 70 -4.78 -17.58 9.27
C ALA A 70 -5.13 -18.89 8.55
N HIS A 71 -6.37 -19.04 8.07
CA HIS A 71 -6.83 -20.21 7.34
C HIS A 71 -6.05 -20.44 6.04
N GLU A 72 -5.94 -19.42 5.18
CA GLU A 72 -5.26 -19.54 3.88
C GLU A 72 -3.77 -19.87 4.01
N HIS A 73 -3.13 -19.43 5.11
CA HIS A 73 -1.72 -19.72 5.40
C HIS A 73 -1.52 -20.91 6.35
N GLN A 74 -2.60 -21.63 6.72
CA GLN A 74 -2.56 -22.80 7.61
C GLN A 74 -1.87 -22.49 8.96
N LEU A 75 -2.19 -21.31 9.51
CA LEU A 75 -1.67 -20.83 10.80
C LEU A 75 -2.76 -20.89 11.88
N SER A 76 -2.34 -20.92 13.14
CA SER A 76 -3.25 -20.73 14.27
C SER A 76 -3.75 -19.28 14.29
N GLU A 77 -5.06 -19.09 14.42
CA GLU A 77 -5.69 -17.77 14.59
C GLU A 77 -5.14 -17.04 15.82
N GLU A 78 -4.92 -17.75 16.94
CA GLU A 78 -4.32 -17.20 18.17
C GLU A 78 -2.90 -16.69 17.93
N LEU A 79 -2.10 -17.43 17.15
CA LEU A 79 -0.74 -17.04 16.83
C LEU A 79 -0.71 -15.75 16.00
N LEU A 80 -1.64 -15.60 15.06
CA LEU A 80 -1.65 -14.49 14.11
C LEU A 80 -2.30 -13.22 14.70
N SER A 81 -3.42 -13.37 15.41
CA SER A 81 -4.22 -12.28 15.98
C SER A 81 -3.43 -11.32 16.87
N GLN A 82 -2.45 -11.81 17.64
CA GLN A 82 -1.59 -10.96 18.49
C GLN A 82 -0.70 -9.98 17.70
N PHE A 83 -0.49 -10.23 16.41
CA PHE A 83 0.38 -9.44 15.54
C PHE A 83 -0.39 -8.61 14.51
N LEU A 84 -1.69 -8.83 14.37
CA LEU A 84 -2.54 -8.13 13.41
C LEU A 84 -3.01 -6.79 13.96
N TYR A 85 -3.09 -5.80 13.08
CA TYR A 85 -3.81 -4.55 13.33
C TYR A 85 -4.94 -4.39 12.32
N ILE A 86 -5.99 -3.69 12.75
CA ILE A 86 -7.16 -3.37 11.92
C ILE A 86 -7.43 -1.87 12.04
N HIS A 87 -7.37 -1.17 10.91
CA HIS A 87 -7.68 0.25 10.80
C HIS A 87 -8.91 0.45 9.90
N GLN A 88 -9.96 1.06 10.45
CA GLN A 88 -11.25 1.22 9.76
C GLN A 88 -11.51 2.69 9.40
N GLY A 89 -12.15 2.91 8.26
CA GLY A 89 -12.60 4.21 7.78
C GLY A 89 -11.44 5.21 7.69
N LYS A 90 -11.55 6.32 8.43
CA LYS A 90 -10.53 7.38 8.43
C LYS A 90 -9.16 6.87 8.86
N GLU A 91 -9.10 6.01 9.89
CA GLU A 91 -7.83 5.46 10.36
C GLU A 91 -7.21 4.54 9.33
N GLY A 92 -8.02 3.77 8.58
CA GLY A 92 -7.53 2.94 7.47
C GLY A 92 -6.87 3.79 6.39
N ILE A 93 -7.50 4.90 6.01
CA ILE A 93 -6.98 5.82 5.00
C ILE A 93 -5.73 6.52 5.50
N LYS A 94 -5.73 6.98 6.76
CA LYS A 94 -4.56 7.58 7.42
C LYS A 94 -3.38 6.62 7.41
N HIS A 95 -3.58 5.37 7.85
CA HIS A 95 -2.57 4.31 7.81
C HIS A 95 -2.03 4.12 6.39
N THR A 96 -2.91 3.98 5.41
CA THR A 96 -2.49 3.77 4.02
C THR A 96 -1.70 4.95 3.47
N LEU A 97 -2.06 6.20 3.82
CA LEU A 97 -1.28 7.40 3.49
C LEU A 97 0.11 7.37 4.14
N ARG A 98 0.24 6.92 5.39
CA ARG A 98 1.54 6.76 6.07
C ARG A 98 2.41 5.73 5.36
N VAL A 99 1.85 4.58 5.00
CA VAL A 99 2.56 3.52 4.28
C VAL A 99 3.01 4.02 2.91
N ALA A 100 2.09 4.54 2.10
CA ALA A 100 2.37 5.02 0.75
C ALA A 100 3.33 6.22 0.70
N SER A 101 3.39 7.03 1.76
CA SER A 101 4.35 8.14 1.86
C SER A 101 5.74 7.69 2.32
N GLY A 102 5.88 6.46 2.82
CA GLY A 102 7.12 5.92 3.41
C GLY A 102 7.34 6.32 4.86
N LEU A 103 6.31 6.82 5.55
CA LEU A 103 6.37 7.14 6.98
C LEU A 103 6.27 5.89 7.85
N ASP A 104 5.43 4.94 7.42
CA ASP A 104 5.36 3.62 8.00
C ASP A 104 6.19 2.67 7.14
N SER A 105 7.51 2.77 7.23
CA SER A 105 8.45 1.91 6.54
C SER A 105 9.63 1.71 7.48
N MET A 106 10.28 0.54 7.42
CA MET A 106 11.51 0.29 8.19
C MET A 106 12.54 1.40 7.93
N MET A 107 12.53 1.92 6.70
CA MET A 107 13.27 3.09 6.31
C MET A 107 12.35 4.24 5.99
N ILE A 108 12.31 5.20 6.90
CA ILE A 108 11.51 6.41 6.72
C ILE A 108 11.95 7.12 5.43
N GLY A 109 10.99 7.31 4.52
CA GLY A 109 11.20 8.00 3.24
C GLY A 109 11.53 7.09 2.06
N GLU A 110 11.58 5.77 2.23
CA GLU A 110 11.88 4.84 1.14
C GLU A 110 10.93 5.04 -0.07
N PRO A 111 11.45 5.19 -1.31
CA PRO A 111 10.61 5.43 -2.48
C PRO A 111 9.89 4.17 -2.98
N GLN A 112 10.39 2.98 -2.65
CA GLN A 112 9.94 1.71 -3.22
C GLN A 112 8.52 1.32 -2.80
N ILE A 113 8.12 1.60 -1.54
CA ILE A 113 6.81 1.19 -1.01
C ILE A 113 5.63 1.76 -1.82
N LEU A 114 5.73 3.00 -2.30
CA LEU A 114 4.71 3.60 -3.16
C LEU A 114 4.61 2.87 -4.50
N GLY A 115 5.73 2.41 -5.04
CA GLY A 115 5.79 1.60 -6.26
C GLY A 115 5.15 0.23 -6.07
N GLN A 116 5.50 -0.46 -4.98
CA GLN A 116 4.94 -1.75 -4.61
C GLN A 116 3.43 -1.68 -4.38
N MET A 117 2.95 -0.66 -3.67
CA MET A 117 1.51 -0.44 -3.48
C MET A 117 0.78 -0.20 -4.80
N LYS A 118 1.38 0.55 -5.73
CA LYS A 118 0.79 0.72 -7.08
C LYS A 118 0.75 -0.58 -7.86
N GLN A 119 1.77 -1.42 -7.75
CA GLN A 119 1.80 -2.73 -8.40
C GLN A 119 0.70 -3.63 -7.83
N ALA A 120 0.54 -3.68 -6.50
CA ALA A 120 -0.53 -4.39 -5.82
C ALA A 120 -1.92 -3.91 -6.27
N TYR A 121 -2.12 -2.58 -6.31
CA TYR A 121 -3.34 -1.97 -6.83
C TYR A 121 -3.62 -2.33 -8.30
N GLN A 122 -2.61 -2.20 -9.18
CA GLN A 122 -2.75 -2.54 -10.60
C GLN A 122 -3.08 -4.01 -10.80
N HIS A 123 -2.46 -4.88 -10.01
CA HIS A 123 -2.75 -6.31 -10.00
C HIS A 123 -4.21 -6.59 -9.61
N ALA A 124 -4.68 -6.01 -8.51
CA ALA A 124 -6.07 -6.11 -8.07
C ALA A 124 -7.07 -5.56 -9.11
N CYS A 125 -6.73 -4.46 -9.79
CA CYS A 125 -7.54 -3.94 -10.89
C CYS A 125 -7.61 -4.90 -12.09
N ARG A 126 -6.51 -5.60 -12.43
CA ARG A 126 -6.51 -6.57 -13.54
C ARG A 126 -7.39 -7.78 -13.25
N LEU A 127 -7.43 -8.22 -11.99
CA LEU A 127 -8.31 -9.31 -11.53
C LEU A 127 -9.75 -8.87 -11.28
N GLY A 128 -10.05 -7.57 -11.36
CA GLY A 128 -11.40 -7.03 -11.15
C GLY A 128 -11.81 -6.96 -9.67
N THR A 129 -10.88 -7.10 -8.74
CA THR A 129 -11.18 -7.11 -7.30
C THR A 129 -11.25 -5.72 -6.67
N VAL A 130 -10.70 -4.71 -7.36
CA VAL A 130 -10.89 -3.29 -7.06
C VAL A 130 -11.91 -2.73 -8.04
N LYS A 131 -13.06 -2.27 -7.52
CA LYS A 131 -14.21 -1.79 -8.30
C LYS A 131 -14.42 -0.28 -8.07
N THR A 132 -15.61 0.14 -7.63
CA THR A 132 -15.99 1.56 -7.56
C THR A 132 -15.70 2.21 -6.21
N GLN A 133 -15.60 1.42 -5.13
CA GLN A 133 -15.34 1.92 -3.78
C GLN A 133 -13.85 2.13 -3.53
N LEU A 134 -12.99 1.14 -3.81
CA LEU A 134 -11.56 1.22 -3.51
C LEU A 134 -10.77 2.07 -4.51
N ARG A 135 -11.16 2.05 -5.79
CA ARG A 135 -10.48 2.81 -6.86
C ARG A 135 -10.27 4.29 -6.54
N PRO A 136 -11.32 5.08 -6.20
CA PRO A 136 -11.16 6.48 -5.84
C PRO A 136 -10.25 6.69 -4.62
N VAL A 137 -10.26 5.76 -3.65
CA VAL A 137 -9.40 5.84 -2.46
C VAL A 137 -7.93 5.69 -2.82
N PHE A 138 -7.57 4.65 -3.57
CA PHE A 138 -6.19 4.42 -4.01
C PHE A 138 -5.67 5.55 -4.90
N GLU A 139 -6.47 6.03 -5.85
CA GLU A 139 -6.10 7.16 -6.70
C GLU A 139 -5.86 8.45 -5.90
N TYR A 140 -6.64 8.67 -4.84
CA TYR A 140 -6.41 9.77 -3.92
C TYR A 140 -5.10 9.58 -3.15
N ILE A 141 -4.89 8.41 -2.54
CA ILE A 141 -3.69 8.06 -1.78
C ILE A 141 -2.44 8.27 -2.62
N PHE A 142 -2.39 7.78 -3.86
CA PHE A 142 -1.22 7.93 -4.72
C PHE A 142 -0.89 9.39 -5.05
N ARG A 143 -1.90 10.25 -5.18
CA ARG A 143 -1.70 11.69 -5.43
C ARG A 143 -1.27 12.40 -4.15
N ALA A 144 -1.91 12.12 -3.03
CA ALA A 144 -1.60 12.68 -1.72
C ALA A 144 -0.19 12.29 -1.26
N SER A 145 0.19 11.01 -1.35
CA SER A 145 1.53 10.54 -0.95
C SER A 145 2.65 11.18 -1.76
N LYS A 146 2.44 11.46 -3.05
CA LYS A 146 3.40 12.26 -3.84
C LYS A 146 3.55 13.67 -3.28
N ARG A 147 2.43 14.36 -2.99
CA ARG A 147 2.45 15.71 -2.40
C ARG A 147 3.11 15.73 -1.02
N ILE A 148 2.77 14.77 -0.16
CA ILE A 148 3.36 14.61 1.17
C ILE A 148 4.87 14.48 1.02
N ARG A 149 5.34 13.56 0.18
CA ARG A 149 6.79 13.33 -0.03
C ARG A 149 7.53 14.54 -0.54
N THR A 150 6.96 15.28 -1.50
CA THR A 150 7.57 16.49 -2.05
C THR A 150 7.61 17.62 -1.02
N ARG A 151 6.55 17.80 -0.22
CA ARG A 151 6.41 18.96 0.67
C ARG A 151 7.09 18.78 2.04
N SER A 152 7.15 17.56 2.58
CA SER A 152 7.83 17.30 3.85
C SER A 152 9.33 17.09 3.71
N GLY A 153 9.83 16.89 2.49
CA GLY A 153 11.20 16.46 2.25
C GLY A 153 11.50 15.04 2.75
N ILE A 154 10.50 14.25 3.20
CA ILE A 154 10.75 12.88 3.69
C ILE A 154 11.31 11.96 2.59
N GLY A 155 11.01 12.26 1.32
CA GLY A 155 11.59 11.54 0.19
C GLY A 155 12.99 11.99 -0.20
N ALA A 156 13.52 13.07 0.40
CA ALA A 156 14.88 13.52 0.18
C ALA A 156 15.86 12.68 1.02
N ASN A 157 16.90 12.15 0.38
CA ASN A 157 17.93 11.32 1.02
C ASN A 157 17.37 10.16 1.86
N PRO A 158 16.64 9.19 1.27
CA PRO A 158 16.20 8.02 2.00
C PRO A 158 17.42 7.28 2.57
N VAL A 159 17.38 6.88 3.85
CA VAL A 159 18.30 5.82 4.31
C VAL A 159 17.81 4.59 3.58
N SER A 160 18.72 3.94 2.86
CA SER A 160 18.42 2.73 2.12
C SER A 160 18.92 1.52 2.90
N ILE A 161 18.32 0.35 2.64
CA ILE A 161 18.68 -0.91 3.31
C ILE A 161 20.14 -1.19 2.98
N ALA A 162 20.50 -0.83 1.74
CA ALA A 162 21.85 -0.83 1.25
C ALA A 162 22.83 0.02 2.07
N TYR A 163 22.48 1.25 2.44
CA TYR A 163 23.33 2.06 3.31
C TYR A 163 23.49 1.43 4.70
N ALA A 164 22.39 0.98 5.32
CA ALA A 164 22.42 0.32 6.62
C ALA A 164 23.27 -0.97 6.58
N ALA A 165 23.12 -1.76 5.52
CA ALA A 165 23.92 -2.96 5.26
C ALA A 165 25.42 -2.64 5.19
N VAL A 166 25.83 -1.60 4.45
CA VAL A 166 27.24 -1.21 4.39
C VAL A 166 27.77 -0.74 5.74
N GLN A 167 26.99 0.04 6.50
CA GLN A 167 27.38 0.44 7.85
C GLN A 167 27.57 -0.76 8.78
N LEU A 168 26.67 -1.75 8.70
CA LEU A 168 26.76 -2.98 9.48
C LEU A 168 28.02 -3.79 9.11
N ILE A 169 28.29 -3.96 7.81
CA ILE A 169 29.51 -4.61 7.31
C ILE A 169 30.76 -3.89 7.83
N GLY A 170 30.77 -2.56 7.86
CA GLY A 170 31.87 -1.72 8.35
C GLY A 170 32.14 -1.79 9.85
N GLN A 171 31.21 -2.33 10.64
CA GLN A 171 31.45 -2.60 12.06
C GLN A 171 32.43 -3.76 12.23
N LEU A 172 32.32 -4.79 11.39
CA LEU A 172 33.14 -6.01 11.42
C LEU A 172 34.40 -5.87 10.55
N PHE A 173 34.29 -5.27 9.36
CA PHE A 173 35.39 -5.15 8.43
C PHE A 173 35.83 -3.69 8.25
N LYS A 174 37.01 -3.34 8.77
CA LYS A 174 37.57 -1.98 8.64
C LYS A 174 38.20 -1.70 7.28
N ASN A 175 38.64 -2.74 6.57
CA ASN A 175 39.22 -2.61 5.23
C ASN A 175 38.35 -3.30 4.19
N TYR A 176 37.64 -2.52 3.38
CA TYR A 176 36.78 -3.03 2.31
C TYR A 176 37.57 -3.59 1.11
N HIS A 177 38.80 -3.11 0.87
CA HIS A 177 39.57 -3.46 -0.33
C HIS A 177 39.93 -4.94 -0.43
N SER A 178 40.08 -5.62 0.71
CA SER A 178 40.39 -7.05 0.76
C SER A 178 39.16 -7.95 0.72
N LEU A 179 37.95 -7.39 0.88
CA LEU A 179 36.73 -8.19 1.03
C LEU A 179 36.31 -8.83 -0.29
N SER A 180 35.98 -10.11 -0.20
CA SER A 180 35.26 -10.84 -1.24
C SER A 180 33.77 -10.88 -0.89
N VAL A 181 32.95 -10.25 -1.72
CA VAL A 181 31.50 -10.14 -1.52
C VAL A 181 30.76 -11.07 -2.48
N PHE A 182 29.96 -11.98 -1.96
CA PHE A 182 29.09 -12.85 -2.74
C PHE A 182 27.64 -12.38 -2.69
N LEU A 183 27.15 -11.83 -3.80
CA LEU A 183 25.78 -11.42 -4.01
C LEU A 183 24.97 -12.58 -4.59
N ILE A 184 23.90 -12.97 -3.91
CA ILE A 184 22.95 -13.99 -4.36
C ILE A 184 21.61 -13.32 -4.60
N GLY A 185 21.24 -13.20 -5.87
CA GLY A 185 20.09 -12.43 -6.33
C GLY A 185 20.49 -11.23 -7.18
N SER A 186 19.54 -10.73 -7.95
CA SER A 186 19.73 -9.60 -8.89
C SER A 186 18.67 -8.52 -8.70
N GLY A 187 18.07 -8.45 -7.51
CA GLY A 187 17.05 -7.46 -7.18
C GLY A 187 17.62 -6.06 -7.03
N GLU A 188 16.72 -5.07 -6.97
CA GLU A 188 17.09 -3.66 -6.79
C GLU A 188 17.89 -3.45 -5.48
N THR A 189 17.48 -4.11 -4.40
CA THR A 189 18.14 -4.02 -3.09
C THR A 189 19.57 -4.57 -3.13
N ALA A 190 19.79 -5.77 -3.67
CA ALA A 190 21.13 -6.35 -3.81
C ALA A 190 22.04 -5.48 -4.68
N SER A 191 21.51 -4.97 -5.79
CA SER A 191 22.25 -4.09 -6.70
C SER A 191 22.66 -2.77 -6.03
N LEU A 192 21.79 -2.22 -5.19
CA LEU A 192 22.08 -1.01 -4.44
C LEU A 192 23.13 -1.26 -3.36
N VAL A 193 23.06 -2.38 -2.63
CA VAL A 193 24.08 -2.75 -1.62
C VAL A 193 25.45 -2.91 -2.28
N ALA A 194 25.50 -3.62 -3.42
CA ALA A 194 26.71 -3.77 -4.22
C ALA A 194 27.31 -2.42 -4.64
N LYS A 195 26.47 -1.48 -5.10
CA LYS A 195 26.88 -0.13 -5.46
C LYS A 195 27.54 0.61 -4.29
N TYR A 196 26.94 0.59 -3.10
CA TYR A 196 27.52 1.24 -1.94
C TYR A 196 28.82 0.58 -1.49
N LEU A 197 28.91 -0.76 -1.51
CA LEU A 197 30.15 -1.47 -1.18
C LEU A 197 31.28 -1.14 -2.16
N HIS A 198 30.96 -1.06 -3.46
CA HIS A 198 31.92 -0.66 -4.48
C HIS A 198 32.45 0.76 -4.24
N GLN A 199 31.56 1.71 -3.88
CA GLN A 199 31.96 3.07 -3.50
C GLN A 199 32.85 3.15 -2.25
N HIS A 200 32.78 2.15 -1.36
CA HIS A 200 33.65 2.03 -0.18
C HIS A 200 34.96 1.27 -0.45
N GLY A 201 35.19 0.83 -1.69
CA GLY A 201 36.45 0.20 -2.13
C GLY A 201 36.41 -1.32 -2.29
N VAL A 202 35.24 -1.96 -2.25
CA VAL A 202 35.13 -3.39 -2.60
C VAL A 202 35.27 -3.57 -4.12
N HIS A 203 36.19 -4.45 -4.53
CA HIS A 203 36.44 -4.77 -5.94
C HIS A 203 36.37 -6.26 -6.28
N ARG A 204 36.03 -7.13 -5.31
CA ARG A 204 35.87 -8.57 -5.54
C ARG A 204 34.41 -8.95 -5.32
N PHE A 205 33.65 -8.99 -6.40
CA PHE A 205 32.26 -9.42 -6.39
C PHE A 205 32.11 -10.79 -7.04
N LEU A 206 31.43 -11.70 -6.36
CA LEU A 206 30.89 -12.94 -6.90
C LEU A 206 29.38 -12.75 -7.00
N ILE A 207 28.77 -13.05 -8.15
CA ILE A 207 27.34 -12.75 -8.36
C ILE A 207 26.63 -13.98 -8.94
N ALA A 208 25.68 -14.52 -8.19
CA ALA A 208 24.79 -15.57 -8.64
C ALA A 208 23.35 -15.05 -8.70
N SER A 209 22.59 -15.46 -9.70
CA SER A 209 21.14 -15.22 -9.72
C SER A 209 20.44 -16.30 -10.53
N ARG A 210 19.12 -16.44 -10.35
CA ARG A 210 18.32 -17.47 -11.05
C ARG A 210 18.35 -17.28 -12.56
N THR A 211 18.41 -16.03 -13.00
CA THR A 211 18.50 -15.68 -14.42
C THR A 211 19.93 -15.25 -14.70
N LEU A 212 20.72 -16.12 -15.35
CA LEU A 212 22.14 -15.88 -15.58
C LEU A 212 22.43 -14.50 -16.20
N GLU A 213 21.61 -14.06 -17.16
CA GLU A 213 21.71 -12.74 -17.78
C GLU A 213 21.64 -11.57 -16.78
N ASN A 214 20.83 -11.68 -15.73
CA ASN A 214 20.74 -10.65 -14.70
C ASN A 214 21.99 -10.62 -13.83
N ALA A 215 22.56 -11.79 -13.52
CA ALA A 215 23.83 -11.88 -12.82
C ALA A 215 24.99 -11.32 -13.67
N GLN A 216 24.97 -11.55 -14.98
CA GLN A 216 25.94 -10.99 -15.93
C GLN A 216 25.89 -9.47 -15.95
N LYS A 217 24.71 -8.88 -16.16
CA LYS A 217 24.53 -7.41 -16.14
C LYS A 217 25.01 -6.76 -14.85
N LEU A 218 24.69 -7.40 -13.71
CA LEU A 218 25.12 -6.88 -12.41
C LEU A 218 26.64 -7.02 -12.23
N ALA A 219 27.22 -8.13 -12.69
CA ALA A 219 28.66 -8.38 -12.63
C ALA A 219 29.45 -7.41 -13.51
N GLU A 220 28.99 -7.13 -14.73
CA GLU A 220 29.56 -6.11 -15.64
C GLU A 220 29.60 -4.72 -15.00
N THR A 221 28.63 -4.39 -14.15
CA THR A 221 28.55 -3.08 -13.49
C THR A 221 29.63 -2.89 -12.40
N PHE A 222 30.13 -3.98 -11.81
CA PHE A 222 31.04 -3.95 -10.67
C PHE A 222 32.34 -4.75 -10.89
N ASP A 223 32.65 -5.08 -12.15
CA ASP A 223 33.76 -5.96 -12.54
C ASP A 223 33.78 -7.29 -11.75
N GLY A 224 32.58 -7.82 -11.48
CA GLY A 224 32.38 -9.05 -10.74
C GLY A 224 32.50 -10.32 -11.59
N LYS A 225 32.58 -11.46 -10.92
CA LYS A 225 32.48 -12.78 -11.55
C LYS A 225 31.05 -13.30 -11.48
N THR A 226 30.45 -13.57 -12.63
CA THR A 226 29.15 -14.25 -12.70
C THR A 226 29.29 -15.74 -12.39
N LEU A 227 28.39 -16.25 -11.56
CA LEU A 227 28.30 -17.64 -11.15
C LEU A 227 26.91 -18.21 -11.42
N SER A 228 26.82 -19.53 -11.61
CA SER A 228 25.54 -20.23 -11.56
C SER A 228 25.06 -20.37 -10.11
N ILE A 229 23.74 -20.48 -9.89
CA ILE A 229 23.20 -20.83 -8.56
C ILE A 229 23.77 -22.18 -8.09
N GLY A 230 23.97 -23.13 -9.02
CA GLY A 230 24.56 -24.43 -8.69
C GLY A 230 25.99 -24.36 -8.14
N ASP A 231 26.69 -23.24 -8.37
CA ASP A 231 28.06 -23.05 -7.94
C ASP A 231 28.15 -22.48 -6.52
N ILE A 232 27.03 -22.10 -5.89
CA ILE A 232 27.02 -21.49 -4.53
C ILE A 232 27.88 -22.30 -3.56
N PRO A 233 27.75 -23.65 -3.43
CA PRO A 233 28.58 -24.41 -2.50
C PRO A 233 30.08 -24.34 -2.74
N GLN A 234 30.50 -24.19 -4.00
CA GLN A 234 31.92 -24.10 -4.37
C GLN A 234 32.51 -22.74 -4.02
N TYR A 235 31.72 -21.67 -4.14
CA TYR A 235 32.21 -20.29 -4.00
C TYR A 235 31.90 -19.66 -2.64
N LEU A 236 30.98 -20.24 -1.87
CA LEU A 236 30.68 -19.81 -0.50
C LEU A 236 31.93 -19.70 0.39
N PRO A 237 32.90 -20.65 0.36
CA PRO A 237 34.15 -20.54 1.11
C PRO A 237 35.02 -19.33 0.73
N LEU A 238 34.85 -18.77 -0.47
CA LEU A 238 35.65 -17.64 -0.95
C LEU A 238 35.08 -16.28 -0.54
N ALA A 239 33.90 -16.24 0.09
CA ALA A 239 33.20 -15.02 0.44
C ALA A 239 33.45 -14.65 1.91
N ASP A 240 33.86 -13.41 2.16
CA ASP A 240 33.91 -12.85 3.52
C ASP A 240 32.54 -12.30 3.92
N VAL A 241 31.81 -11.79 2.92
CA VAL A 241 30.48 -11.19 3.04
C VAL A 241 29.56 -11.86 2.02
N VAL A 242 28.47 -12.47 2.48
CA VAL A 242 27.42 -13.04 1.62
C VAL A 242 26.17 -12.19 1.80
N ILE A 243 25.56 -11.77 0.69
CA ILE A 243 24.36 -10.95 0.70
C ILE A 243 23.33 -11.64 -0.19
N SER A 244 22.26 -12.13 0.44
CA SER A 244 21.18 -12.80 -0.28
C SER A 244 19.95 -11.91 -0.36
N ALA A 245 19.34 -11.83 -1.54
CA ALA A 245 18.09 -11.12 -1.76
C ALA A 245 17.34 -11.78 -2.92
N THR A 246 16.87 -13.01 -2.70
CA THR A 246 16.11 -13.75 -3.71
C THR A 246 14.61 -13.74 -3.43
N ALA A 247 13.86 -14.37 -4.32
CA ALA A 247 12.43 -14.64 -4.17
C ALA A 247 12.19 -16.16 -3.96
N CYS A 248 13.17 -16.86 -3.37
CA CYS A 248 13.06 -18.28 -3.07
C CYS A 248 12.05 -18.49 -1.93
N PRO A 249 11.12 -19.44 -2.04
CA PRO A 249 10.14 -19.68 -0.99
C PRO A 249 10.72 -20.43 0.22
N LEU A 250 11.90 -21.04 0.06
CA LEU A 250 12.55 -21.86 1.08
C LEU A 250 14.03 -21.47 1.21
N PRO A 251 14.60 -21.51 2.43
CA PRO A 251 16.04 -21.36 2.61
C PRO A 251 16.81 -22.41 1.81
N PHE A 252 17.88 -21.99 1.13
CA PHE A 252 18.78 -22.88 0.38
C PHE A 252 20.22 -22.82 0.91
N ILE A 253 20.55 -21.86 1.76
CA ILE A 253 21.80 -21.84 2.52
C ILE A 253 21.51 -22.38 3.92
N ASN A 254 21.81 -23.66 4.11
CA ASN A 254 21.60 -24.37 5.36
C ASN A 254 22.87 -24.37 6.24
N LYS A 255 22.70 -24.75 7.51
CA LYS A 255 23.81 -24.81 8.49
C LYS A 255 24.97 -25.68 8.01
N SER A 256 24.67 -26.87 7.46
CA SER A 256 25.70 -27.81 6.97
C SER A 256 26.55 -27.25 5.84
N LEU A 257 25.94 -26.49 4.92
CA LEU A 257 26.63 -25.85 3.82
C LEU A 257 27.61 -24.78 4.33
N VAL A 258 27.18 -24.00 5.34
CA VAL A 258 28.02 -22.97 5.96
C VAL A 258 29.14 -23.58 6.79
N GLU A 259 28.87 -24.65 7.54
CA GLU A 259 29.91 -25.42 8.27
C GLU A 259 31.01 -25.90 7.32
N HIS A 260 30.63 -26.49 6.19
CA HIS A 260 31.59 -26.93 5.17
C HIS A 260 32.41 -25.78 4.59
N ALA A 261 31.79 -24.60 4.40
CA ALA A 261 32.49 -23.42 3.94
C ALA A 261 33.50 -22.89 4.98
N LEU A 262 33.15 -22.93 6.27
CA LEU A 262 34.05 -22.53 7.36
C LEU A 262 35.26 -23.46 7.47
N GLU A 263 35.09 -24.78 7.31
CA GLU A 263 36.20 -25.74 7.31
C GLU A 263 37.24 -25.40 6.22
N GLN A 264 36.79 -25.11 5.00
CA GLN A 264 37.66 -24.70 3.90
C GLN A 264 38.32 -23.33 4.11
N ARG A 265 37.76 -22.50 4.98
CA ARG A 265 38.25 -21.18 5.37
C ARG A 265 39.18 -21.21 6.58
N ASN A 266 39.56 -22.38 7.11
CA ASN A 266 40.25 -22.52 8.40
C ASN A 266 39.52 -21.76 9.54
N HIS A 267 38.19 -21.81 9.53
CA HIS A 267 37.30 -21.11 10.47
C HIS A 267 37.47 -19.58 10.49
N ALA A 268 37.95 -18.97 9.40
CA ALA A 268 37.91 -17.52 9.25
C ALA A 268 36.46 -17.01 9.22
N PRO A 269 36.14 -15.90 9.93
CA PRO A 269 34.76 -15.44 10.07
C PRO A 269 34.06 -15.17 8.74
N MET A 270 32.75 -15.34 8.74
CA MET A 270 31.86 -15.01 7.62
C MET A 270 30.74 -14.09 8.09
N PHE A 271 30.41 -13.10 7.27
CA PHE A 271 29.26 -12.25 7.47
C PHE A 271 28.18 -12.59 6.45
N LEU A 272 26.98 -12.89 6.92
CA LEU A 272 25.84 -13.24 6.09
C LEU A 272 24.73 -12.21 6.33
N LEU A 273 24.24 -11.61 5.26
CA LEU A 273 23.12 -10.67 5.29
C LEU A 273 21.99 -11.20 4.41
N ASP A 274 20.91 -11.62 5.06
CA ASP A 274 19.70 -12.11 4.41
C ASP A 274 18.67 -10.98 4.28
N LEU A 275 18.49 -10.49 3.06
CA LEU A 275 17.50 -9.46 2.73
C LEU A 275 16.20 -10.05 2.17
N ALA A 276 16.08 -11.37 2.08
CA ALA A 276 14.91 -12.05 1.54
C ALA A 276 13.84 -12.29 2.61
N VAL A 277 12.58 -12.24 2.17
CA VAL A 277 11.41 -12.63 2.97
C VAL A 277 10.44 -13.36 2.03
N PRO A 278 10.28 -14.70 2.13
CA PRO A 278 10.92 -15.63 3.07
C PRO A 278 12.45 -15.63 3.01
N ARG A 279 13.10 -16.05 4.10
CA ARG A 279 14.56 -16.07 4.25
C ARG A 279 15.23 -17.05 3.29
N ASP A 280 16.38 -16.65 2.74
CA ASP A 280 17.24 -17.50 1.90
C ASP A 280 18.19 -18.37 2.74
N ILE A 281 18.48 -17.94 3.98
CA ILE A 281 19.41 -18.57 4.91
C ILE A 281 18.64 -19.12 6.13
N GLU A 282 18.95 -20.36 6.52
CA GLU A 282 18.35 -20.95 7.72
C GLU A 282 18.77 -20.18 8.99
N GLY A 283 17.82 -19.92 9.90
CA GLY A 283 18.10 -19.15 11.12
C GLY A 283 19.09 -19.81 12.09
N ASN A 284 19.21 -21.14 12.07
CA ASN A 284 20.14 -21.92 12.89
C ASN A 284 21.61 -21.76 12.44
N VAL A 285 21.88 -21.15 11.28
CA VAL A 285 23.24 -20.78 10.85
C VAL A 285 23.88 -19.81 11.87
N ASN A 286 23.07 -19.01 12.57
CA ASN A 286 23.54 -18.11 13.62
C ASN A 286 24.08 -18.83 14.88
N GLU A 287 23.92 -20.15 14.97
CA GLU A 287 24.52 -20.96 16.05
C GLU A 287 26.02 -21.21 15.83
N LEU A 288 26.54 -20.93 14.62
CA LEU A 288 27.96 -21.09 14.29
C LEU A 288 28.76 -19.91 14.82
N GLU A 289 29.73 -20.16 15.71
CA GLU A 289 30.49 -19.12 16.40
C GLU A 289 31.22 -18.16 15.45
N GLN A 290 31.69 -18.65 14.30
CA GLN A 290 32.43 -17.86 13.31
C GLN A 290 31.53 -17.20 12.26
N VAL A 291 30.21 -17.22 12.44
CA VAL A 291 29.25 -16.64 11.51
C VAL A 291 28.49 -15.51 12.18
N HIS A 292 28.44 -14.37 11.50
CA HIS A 292 27.54 -13.28 11.85
C HIS A 292 26.40 -13.24 10.84
N LEU A 293 25.25 -13.81 11.20
CA LEU A 293 24.04 -13.78 10.38
C LEU A 293 23.14 -12.61 10.80
N TYR A 294 22.80 -11.77 9.85
CA TYR A 294 21.86 -10.67 10.01
C TYR A 294 20.75 -10.77 8.97
N ASN A 295 19.56 -10.31 9.33
CA ASN A 295 18.42 -10.21 8.45
C ASN A 295 17.88 -8.76 8.38
N VAL A 296 16.77 -8.58 7.65
CA VAL A 296 16.14 -7.26 7.47
C VAL A 296 15.75 -6.60 8.81
N ASP A 297 15.28 -7.35 9.80
CA ASP A 297 14.92 -6.81 11.13
C ASP A 297 16.15 -6.30 11.90
N ASP A 298 17.32 -6.94 11.75
CA ASP A 298 18.54 -6.50 12.44
C ASP A 298 19.02 -5.14 11.96
N LEU A 299 18.84 -4.85 10.65
CA LEU A 299 19.18 -3.55 10.07
C LEU A 299 18.33 -2.42 10.66
N GLN A 300 17.07 -2.70 11.04
CA GLN A 300 16.19 -1.71 11.64
C GLN A 300 16.80 -1.07 12.89
N SER A 301 17.34 -1.91 13.78
CA SER A 301 17.94 -1.47 15.05
C SER A 301 19.15 -0.52 14.85
N MET A 302 19.85 -0.67 13.73
CA MET A 302 20.98 0.18 13.37
C MET A 302 20.55 1.52 12.78
N ILE A 303 19.47 1.50 11.98
CA ILE A 303 18.99 2.70 11.29
C ILE A 303 18.47 3.72 12.31
N GLU A 304 17.81 3.27 13.39
CA GLU A 304 17.24 4.15 14.42
C GLU A 304 18.25 5.16 15.00
N LYS A 305 19.54 4.81 15.06
CA LYS A 305 20.61 5.70 15.56
C LYS A 305 20.96 6.86 14.61
N GLY A 306 20.58 6.79 13.34
CA GLY A 306 20.88 7.80 12.32
C GLY A 306 19.68 8.67 11.91
N MET A 307 18.58 8.66 12.68
CA MET A 307 17.29 9.21 12.26
C MET A 307 16.97 10.63 12.73
N ASP A 308 17.87 11.30 13.45
CA ASP A 308 17.57 12.62 14.03
C ASP A 308 17.16 13.66 12.98
N GLU A 309 17.86 13.73 11.84
CA GLU A 309 17.49 14.65 10.75
C GLU A 309 16.14 14.29 10.11
N ARG A 310 15.78 12.99 10.07
CA ARG A 310 14.49 12.55 9.50
C ARG A 310 13.32 12.77 10.44
N ARG A 311 13.56 12.91 11.75
CA ARG A 311 12.48 13.12 12.71
C ARG A 311 11.68 14.39 12.39
N ASN A 312 12.36 15.46 11.98
CA ASN A 312 11.71 16.70 11.56
C ASN A 312 10.90 16.53 10.27
N ALA A 313 11.48 15.90 9.24
CA ALA A 313 10.77 15.60 7.99
C ALA A 313 9.57 14.66 8.23
N ALA A 314 9.70 13.72 9.15
CA ALA A 314 8.62 12.82 9.54
C ALA A 314 7.48 13.60 10.21
N LEU A 315 7.77 14.49 11.17
CA LEU A 315 6.76 15.35 11.80
C LEU A 315 6.02 16.23 10.79
N GLN A 316 6.74 16.81 9.83
CA GLN A 316 6.11 17.57 8.73
C GLN A 316 5.21 16.68 7.86
N ALA A 317 5.66 15.46 7.56
CA ALA A 317 4.88 14.51 6.79
C ALA A 317 3.59 14.08 7.53
N GLU A 318 3.63 13.91 8.85
CA GLU A 318 2.44 13.62 9.67
C GLU A 318 1.41 14.75 9.58
N GLN A 319 1.84 16.01 9.72
CA GLN A 319 0.94 17.15 9.59
C GLN A 319 0.29 17.22 8.20
N LEU A 320 1.06 16.92 7.15
CA LEU A 320 0.52 16.84 5.80
C LEU A 320 -0.45 15.68 5.64
N ILE A 321 -0.22 14.53 6.29
CA ILE A 321 -1.17 13.41 6.28
C ILE A 321 -2.51 13.82 6.88
N GLU A 322 -2.53 14.51 8.02
CA GLU A 322 -3.77 15.00 8.63
C GLU A 322 -4.52 15.95 7.68
N SER A 323 -3.80 16.90 7.07
CA SER A 323 -4.39 17.81 6.08
C SER A 323 -4.94 17.06 4.86
N GLU A 324 -4.22 16.05 4.37
CA GLU A 324 -4.67 15.24 3.23
C GLU A 324 -5.85 14.33 3.60
N LEU A 325 -5.95 13.88 4.84
CA LEU A 325 -7.10 13.13 5.33
C LEU A 325 -8.36 14.01 5.37
N ASP A 326 -8.23 15.25 5.87
CA ASP A 326 -9.33 16.22 5.86
C ASP A 326 -9.79 16.56 4.42
N ASN A 327 -8.83 16.75 3.51
CA ASN A 327 -9.10 16.93 2.09
C ASN A 327 -9.84 15.72 1.49
N TYR A 328 -9.42 14.50 1.83
CA TYR A 328 -10.09 13.27 1.39
C TYR A 328 -11.53 13.23 1.88
N ILE A 329 -11.77 13.50 3.17
CA ILE A 329 -13.10 13.45 3.76
C ILE A 329 -14.03 14.47 3.08
N ARG A 330 -13.53 15.69 2.81
CA ARG A 330 -14.28 16.72 2.08
C ARG A 330 -14.61 16.28 0.66
N TRP A 331 -13.64 15.73 -0.06
CA TRP A 331 -13.82 15.21 -1.41
C TRP A 331 -14.79 14.02 -1.46
N HIS A 332 -14.70 13.07 -0.53
CA HIS A 332 -15.62 11.94 -0.45
C HIS A 332 -17.05 12.40 -0.15
N ARG A 333 -17.24 13.43 0.69
CA ARG A 333 -18.56 14.04 0.91
C ARG A 333 -19.11 14.70 -0.36
N SER A 334 -18.27 15.34 -1.17
CA SER A 334 -18.73 15.96 -2.42
C SER A 334 -19.13 14.92 -3.48
N LEU A 335 -18.48 13.75 -3.50
CA LEU A 335 -18.92 12.61 -4.32
C LEU A 335 -20.33 12.14 -3.94
N ARG A 336 -20.62 11.98 -2.64
CA ARG A 336 -21.98 11.61 -2.18
C ARG A 336 -23.03 12.68 -2.54
N ALA A 337 -22.65 13.95 -2.51
CA ALA A 337 -23.54 15.03 -2.94
C ALA A 337 -23.87 14.93 -4.45
N LYS A 338 -22.91 14.55 -5.29
CA LYS A 338 -23.12 14.34 -6.72
C LYS A 338 -24.20 13.29 -7.00
N ASP A 339 -24.18 12.17 -6.30
CA ASP A 339 -25.17 11.10 -6.48
C ASP A 339 -26.58 11.58 -6.12
N VAL A 340 -26.71 12.23 -4.95
CA VAL A 340 -27.98 12.85 -4.51
C VAL A 340 -28.50 13.87 -5.53
N ILE A 341 -27.60 14.71 -6.09
CA ILE A 341 -27.96 15.70 -7.10
C ILE A 341 -28.43 15.03 -8.40
N CYS A 342 -27.75 13.96 -8.85
CA CYS A 342 -28.13 13.22 -10.05
C CYS A 342 -29.49 12.54 -9.88
N ASP A 343 -29.71 11.86 -8.76
CA ASP A 343 -30.98 11.20 -8.45
C ASP A 343 -32.13 12.21 -8.39
N TYR A 344 -31.92 13.34 -7.70
CA TYR A 344 -32.90 14.42 -7.64
C TYR A 344 -33.24 14.96 -9.04
N ARG A 345 -32.24 15.27 -9.87
CA ARG A 345 -32.45 15.76 -11.24
C ARG A 345 -33.18 14.75 -12.12
N ASN A 346 -32.83 13.46 -12.02
CA ASN A 346 -33.50 12.38 -12.76
C ASN A 346 -34.96 12.23 -12.36
N GLN A 347 -35.26 12.33 -11.05
CA GLN A 347 -36.64 12.31 -10.55
C GLN A 347 -37.45 13.49 -11.07
N MET A 348 -36.90 14.72 -11.02
CA MET A 348 -37.58 15.93 -11.52
C MET A 348 -37.83 15.83 -13.03
N HIS A 349 -36.84 15.37 -13.80
CA HIS A 349 -36.98 15.18 -15.25
C HIS A 349 -38.05 14.12 -15.57
N THR A 350 -38.08 13.00 -14.83
CA THR A 350 -39.09 11.94 -15.02
C THR A 350 -40.51 12.46 -14.76
N LEU A 351 -40.70 13.23 -13.68
CA LEU A 351 -41.99 13.87 -13.38
C LEU A 351 -42.42 14.85 -14.48
N ALA A 352 -41.47 15.65 -14.99
CA ALA A 352 -41.73 16.59 -16.07
C ALA A 352 -42.14 15.87 -17.37
N GLN A 353 -41.46 14.79 -17.73
CA GLN A 353 -41.80 13.98 -18.92
C GLN A 353 -43.18 13.33 -18.80
N GLN A 354 -43.56 12.83 -17.62
CA GLN A 354 -44.90 12.26 -17.40
C GLN A 354 -46.00 13.31 -17.60
N GLU A 355 -45.82 14.51 -17.07
CA GLU A 355 -46.78 15.60 -17.24
C GLU A 355 -46.82 16.12 -18.69
N LEU A 356 -45.66 16.18 -19.37
CA LEU A 356 -45.59 16.54 -20.77
C LEU A 356 -46.33 15.53 -21.65
N GLN A 357 -46.12 14.22 -21.44
CA GLN A 357 -46.83 13.17 -22.16
C GLN A 357 -48.34 13.24 -21.94
N ARG A 358 -48.78 13.55 -20.71
CA ARG A 358 -50.20 13.76 -20.41
C ARG A 358 -50.78 14.96 -21.17
N ALA A 359 -50.05 16.07 -21.22
CA ALA A 359 -50.45 17.28 -21.96
C ALA A 359 -50.53 17.01 -23.47
N LEU A 360 -49.52 16.36 -24.05
CA LEU A 360 -49.50 15.99 -25.47
C LEU A 360 -50.68 15.09 -25.86
N LYS A 361 -51.03 14.11 -25.01
CA LYS A 361 -52.22 13.26 -25.23
C LYS A 361 -53.51 14.08 -25.27
N LYS A 362 -53.69 15.04 -24.35
CA LYS A 362 -54.86 15.92 -24.33
C LYS A 362 -54.95 16.82 -25.56
N ILE A 363 -53.82 17.40 -25.98
CA ILE A 363 -53.75 18.20 -27.21
C ILE A 363 -54.10 17.34 -28.44
N SER A 364 -53.56 16.13 -28.53
CA SER A 364 -53.86 15.21 -29.64
C SER A 364 -55.33 14.76 -29.69
N ALA A 365 -56.04 14.80 -28.55
CA ALA A 365 -57.47 14.51 -28.45
C ALA A 365 -58.37 15.70 -28.80
N GLY A 366 -57.80 16.83 -29.26
CA GLY A 366 -58.55 18.01 -29.69
C GLY A 366 -58.97 18.97 -28.56
N GLN A 367 -58.41 18.82 -27.36
CA GLN A 367 -58.67 19.79 -26.27
C GLN A 367 -58.03 21.15 -26.57
N ASN A 368 -58.59 22.22 -25.98
CA ASN A 368 -58.06 23.57 -26.13
C ASN A 368 -56.61 23.62 -25.63
N GLN A 369 -55.69 24.05 -26.49
CA GLN A 369 -54.25 24.06 -26.19
C GLN A 369 -53.90 24.94 -24.99
N GLN A 370 -54.56 26.10 -24.83
CA GLN A 370 -54.30 27.04 -23.75
C GLN A 370 -54.68 26.45 -22.39
N ASP A 371 -55.83 25.78 -22.32
CA ASP A 371 -56.30 25.12 -21.09
C ASP A 371 -55.36 23.98 -20.68
N VAL A 372 -54.92 23.17 -21.66
CA VAL A 372 -54.00 22.05 -21.41
C VAL A 372 -52.63 22.55 -20.95
N LEU A 373 -52.11 23.63 -21.53
CA LEU A 373 -50.81 24.20 -21.12
C LEU A 373 -50.87 24.82 -19.73
N ASN A 374 -51.97 25.49 -19.37
CA ASN A 374 -52.20 26.00 -18.02
C ASN A 374 -52.29 24.85 -17.00
N GLU A 375 -53.05 23.80 -17.30
CA GLU A 375 -53.14 22.61 -16.45
C GLU A 375 -51.76 21.94 -16.29
N PHE A 376 -51.01 21.79 -17.39
CA PHE A 376 -49.65 21.24 -17.38
C PHE A 376 -48.74 22.03 -16.45
N SER A 377 -48.71 23.35 -16.58
CA SER A 377 -47.89 24.24 -15.75
C SER A 377 -48.23 24.08 -14.27
N MET A 378 -49.51 24.16 -13.90
CA MET A 378 -49.95 24.01 -12.51
C MET A 378 -49.60 22.62 -11.94
N ARG A 379 -49.84 21.56 -12.72
CA ARG A 379 -49.55 20.18 -12.28
C ARG A 379 -48.05 19.93 -12.14
N LEU A 380 -47.25 20.46 -13.05
CA LEU A 380 -45.80 20.35 -13.00
C LEU A 380 -45.26 21.03 -11.75
N VAL A 381 -45.62 22.29 -11.51
CA VAL A 381 -45.19 23.04 -10.31
C VAL A 381 -45.58 22.29 -9.03
N ASN A 382 -46.84 21.87 -8.91
CA ASN A 382 -47.31 21.13 -7.74
C ASN A 382 -46.55 19.83 -7.51
N LYS A 383 -46.22 19.09 -8.58
CA LYS A 383 -45.46 17.83 -8.47
C LYS A 383 -44.01 18.06 -8.08
N LEU A 384 -43.35 19.06 -8.68
CA LEU A 384 -41.95 19.38 -8.38
C LEU A 384 -41.76 19.90 -6.95
N THR A 385 -42.73 20.66 -6.41
CA THR A 385 -42.65 21.25 -5.06
C THR A 385 -43.19 20.35 -3.95
N HIS A 386 -43.91 19.28 -4.26
CA HIS A 386 -44.55 18.40 -3.27
C HIS A 386 -43.55 17.80 -2.26
N ASN A 387 -42.52 17.10 -2.74
CA ASN A 387 -41.56 16.42 -1.85
C ASN A 387 -40.74 17.40 -1.01
N PRO A 388 -40.17 18.50 -1.57
CA PRO A 388 -39.51 19.52 -0.76
C PRO A 388 -40.42 20.15 0.30
N THR A 389 -41.70 20.41 -0.04
CA THR A 389 -42.66 21.01 0.91
C THR A 389 -42.97 20.07 2.07
N ILE A 390 -43.15 18.77 1.80
CA ILE A 390 -43.34 17.77 2.86
C ILE A 390 -42.09 17.67 3.73
N GLY A 391 -40.90 17.62 3.10
CA GLY A 391 -39.62 17.57 3.81
C GLY A 391 -39.43 18.74 4.77
N LEU A 392 -39.71 19.97 4.31
CA LEU A 392 -39.64 21.18 5.14
C LEU A 392 -40.59 21.14 6.34
N ARG A 393 -41.83 20.67 6.14
CA ARG A 393 -42.79 20.53 7.25
C ARG A 393 -42.33 19.49 8.28
N GLN A 394 -41.77 18.38 7.81
CA GLN A 394 -41.24 17.34 8.68
C GLN A 394 -40.02 17.84 9.47
N MET A 395 -39.09 18.56 8.83
CA MET A 395 -37.94 19.18 9.49
C MET A 395 -38.35 20.14 10.61
N ALA A 396 -39.39 20.95 10.38
CA ALA A 396 -39.93 21.85 11.38
C ALA A 396 -40.60 21.10 12.54
N TRP A 397 -41.33 20.02 12.25
CA TRP A 397 -41.97 19.18 13.26
C TRP A 397 -40.95 18.45 14.16
N ASP A 398 -39.88 17.92 13.56
CA ASP A 398 -38.82 17.18 14.25
C ASP A 398 -37.80 18.12 14.94
N ASN A 399 -38.06 19.44 14.96
CA ASN A 399 -37.21 20.48 15.54
C ASN A 399 -35.76 20.45 15.02
N ARG A 400 -35.59 20.20 13.72
CA ARG A 400 -34.29 20.14 13.01
C ARG A 400 -33.94 21.50 12.41
N GLU A 401 -33.68 22.48 13.28
CA GLU A 401 -33.23 23.84 12.90
C GLU A 401 -32.01 23.82 11.96
N ASP A 402 -31.07 22.89 12.19
CA ASP A 402 -29.90 22.66 11.33
C ASP A 402 -30.26 22.37 9.87
N LEU A 403 -31.35 21.64 9.64
CA LEU A 403 -31.83 21.32 8.29
C LEU A 403 -32.64 22.45 7.67
N LEU A 404 -33.34 23.26 8.47
CA LEU A 404 -34.07 24.43 7.99
C LEU A 404 -33.12 25.52 7.49
N ASP A 405 -32.01 25.76 8.21
CA ASP A 405 -30.97 26.68 7.77
C ASP A 405 -30.27 26.18 6.49
N LEU A 406 -30.03 24.87 6.37
CA LEU A 406 -29.56 24.27 5.13
C LEU A 406 -30.59 24.45 3.99
N ALA A 407 -31.88 24.31 4.27
CA ALA A 407 -32.91 24.50 3.25
C ALA A 407 -32.95 25.96 2.76
N ARG A 408 -32.82 26.93 3.67
CA ARG A 408 -32.63 28.34 3.31
C ARG A 408 -31.42 28.52 2.41
N TYR A 409 -30.28 27.93 2.76
CA TYR A 409 -29.07 27.95 1.93
C TYR A 409 -29.31 27.36 0.51
N LEU A 410 -30.13 26.32 0.39
CA LEU A 410 -30.46 25.70 -0.90
C LEU A 410 -31.44 26.54 -1.76
N PHE A 411 -32.40 27.23 -1.12
CA PHE A 411 -33.44 28.00 -1.83
C PHE A 411 -33.07 29.47 -2.07
N ASP A 412 -32.20 30.07 -1.26
CA ASP A 412 -31.71 31.45 -1.42
C ASP A 412 -30.56 31.53 -2.45
N THR A 413 -30.85 31.17 -3.71
CA THR A 413 -29.85 31.23 -4.79
C THR A 413 -29.49 32.66 -5.24
N THR A 414 -30.16 33.68 -4.73
CA THR A 414 -30.01 35.09 -5.15
C THR A 414 -29.08 35.95 -4.27
N ALA A 415 -28.56 35.43 -3.16
CA ALA A 415 -27.72 36.22 -2.23
C ALA A 415 -26.20 35.95 -2.30
N ASN A 416 -25.72 34.93 -3.05
CA ASN A 416 -24.32 34.45 -2.95
C ASN A 416 -23.64 34.08 -4.30
N GLN A 417 -24.06 34.65 -5.43
CA GLN A 417 -23.59 34.29 -6.79
C GLN A 417 -22.13 34.66 -7.15
N SER A 418 -21.24 34.99 -6.20
CA SER A 418 -19.89 35.51 -6.51
C SER A 418 -18.70 34.59 -6.18
N LEU A 419 -18.88 33.32 -5.77
CA LEU A 419 -17.76 32.51 -5.24
C LEU A 419 -17.47 31.15 -5.89
N TYR A 420 -18.10 30.77 -7.02
CA TYR A 420 -17.97 29.41 -7.58
C TYR A 420 -17.52 29.31 -9.06
N GLU A 421 -16.95 30.37 -9.64
CA GLU A 421 -16.23 30.30 -10.91
C GLU A 421 -14.73 30.19 -10.64
N GLU A 422 -14.19 28.98 -10.41
CA GLU A 422 -12.77 28.59 -10.62
C GLU A 422 -12.48 27.19 -10.04
N ILE A 423 -13.05 26.13 -10.62
CA ILE A 423 -12.44 24.79 -10.55
C ILE A 423 -12.68 24.10 -11.91
N SER A 424 -11.72 24.23 -12.82
CA SER A 424 -11.53 23.36 -13.99
C SER A 424 -10.48 22.31 -13.70
#